data_AF-A0A022QYP0-F1
#
_entry.id   AF-A0A022QYP0-F1
#
_cell.length_a   1.000
_cell.length_b   1.000
_cell.length_c   1.000
_cell.angle_alpha   90.00
_cell.angle_beta   90.00
_cell.angle_gamma   90.00
#
_symmetry.space_group_name_H-M   'P 1'
#
loop_
_entity.id
_entity.type
_entity.pdbx_description
1 polymer ?
#
loop_
_entity_poly.entity_id
_entity_poly.type
_entity_poly.pdbx_seq_one_letter_code
_entity_poly.pdbx_strand_id
1 'polypeptide(L)'
;MAQNDEQQGEQCVRTEKELPIAFGNFTNKENWDFFYAARGAGNFSEWYADWPQLRTLLRNHLSFPPSAPPPEELSILVPACGNSRLSEHLYDDGFRNITNVDFSREVISAMMKRNLRERPGMRWRVMDITDMQ
;
A
#
# COMPACT_ATOMS: atom_id res chain seq x y z
N MET A 1 33.53 -43.87 -8.87
CA MET A 1 33.62 -42.41 -9.06
C MET A 1 32.27 -41.84 -8.68
N ALA A 2 32.18 -41.35 -7.45
CA ALA A 2 31.01 -40.62 -6.97
C ALA A 2 31.09 -39.19 -7.50
N GLN A 3 29.97 -38.67 -8.01
CA GLN A 3 29.73 -37.24 -8.13
C GLN A 3 28.35 -36.99 -7.53
N ASN A 4 28.36 -36.73 -6.22
CA ASN A 4 27.43 -35.81 -5.60
C ASN A 4 27.84 -34.40 -6.05
N ASP A 5 26.86 -33.55 -6.33
CA ASP A 5 26.77 -32.25 -5.65
C ASP A 5 25.42 -31.60 -6.01
N GLU A 6 24.47 -31.81 -5.11
CA GLU A 6 23.34 -30.91 -4.91
C GLU A 6 23.90 -29.52 -4.59
N GLN A 7 23.79 -28.58 -5.52
CA GLN A 7 23.88 -27.17 -5.16
C GLN A 7 22.47 -26.62 -4.97
N GLN A 8 22.14 -26.63 -3.68
CA GLN A 8 21.06 -25.95 -3.00
C GLN A 8 20.86 -24.54 -3.55
N GLY A 9 19.59 -24.19 -3.79
CA GLY A 9 19.19 -22.81 -4.04
C GLY A 9 19.48 -21.97 -2.81
N GLU A 10 20.61 -21.26 -2.82
CA GLU A 10 20.83 -20.12 -1.97
C GLU A 10 19.78 -19.06 -2.33
N GLN A 11 18.74 -18.98 -1.50
CA GLN A 11 17.96 -17.75 -1.37
C GLN A 11 18.92 -16.66 -0.92
N CYS A 12 19.52 -15.99 -1.90
CA CYS A 12 20.23 -14.75 -1.69
C CYS A 12 19.22 -13.77 -1.10
N VAL A 13 19.38 -13.50 0.19
CA VAL A 13 18.79 -12.36 0.90
C VAL A 13 18.92 -11.16 -0.04
N ARG A 14 17.80 -10.72 -0.64
CA ARG A 14 17.80 -9.59 -1.56
C ARG A 14 18.06 -8.33 -0.75
N THR A 15 19.34 -8.00 -0.64
CA THR A 15 19.90 -6.82 0.00
C THR A 15 19.29 -5.56 -0.60
N GLU A 16 18.62 -4.79 0.25
CA GLU A 16 18.92 -3.37 0.47
C GLU A 16 18.98 -2.42 -0.74
N LYS A 17 18.31 -2.71 -1.86
CA LYS A 17 18.07 -1.68 -2.88
C LYS A 17 16.96 -0.73 -2.44
N GLU A 18 17.40 0.14 -1.53
CA GLU A 18 17.04 1.54 -1.33
C GLU A 18 15.60 1.79 -0.90
N LEU A 19 15.35 1.58 0.40
CA LEU A 19 14.42 2.45 1.12
C LEU A 19 14.86 3.93 0.93
N PRO A 20 13.96 4.92 1.02
CA PRO A 20 14.31 6.35 0.94
C PRO A 20 15.33 6.83 2.00
N ILE A 21 15.78 5.93 2.89
CA ILE A 21 16.87 6.13 3.85
C ILE A 21 18.12 6.69 3.16
N ALA A 22 18.40 6.29 1.91
CA ALA A 22 19.52 6.83 1.13
C ALA A 22 19.44 8.36 0.91
N PHE A 23 18.26 8.97 1.03
CA PHE A 23 18.04 10.41 0.81
C PHE A 23 17.90 11.25 2.08
N GLY A 24 17.86 10.64 3.27
CA GLY A 24 17.85 11.34 4.57
C GLY A 24 16.66 12.28 4.84
N ASN A 25 15.70 12.39 3.92
CA ASN A 25 14.56 13.28 4.03
C ASN A 25 13.26 12.62 3.52
N PHE A 26 12.40 12.23 4.45
CA PHE A 26 11.10 11.61 4.18
C PHE A 26 9.98 12.61 3.88
N THR A 27 10.23 13.92 3.99
CA THR A 27 9.24 14.95 3.64
C THR A 27 9.41 15.49 2.22
N ASN A 28 10.46 15.07 1.51
CA ASN A 28 10.72 15.50 0.15
C ASN A 28 9.99 14.59 -0.86
N LYS A 29 9.13 15.21 -1.69
CA LYS A 29 8.31 14.54 -2.70
C LYS A 29 9.15 13.89 -3.80
N GLU A 30 10.22 14.55 -4.24
CA GLU A 30 11.08 14.06 -5.34
C GLU A 30 11.77 12.74 -4.98
N ASN A 31 12.19 12.58 -3.71
CA ASN A 31 12.76 11.33 -3.21
C ASN A 31 11.76 10.17 -3.31
N TRP A 32 10.49 10.42 -2.96
CA TRP A 32 9.44 9.41 -3.05
C TRP A 32 9.06 9.09 -4.49
N ASP A 33 8.96 10.10 -5.36
CA ASP A 33 8.73 9.86 -6.79
C ASP A 33 9.84 8.99 -7.40
N PHE A 34 11.11 9.27 -7.08
CA PHE A 34 12.23 8.43 -7.52
C PHE A 34 12.12 7.01 -6.99
N PHE A 35 11.86 6.85 -5.69
CA PHE A 35 11.68 5.54 -5.05
C PHE A 35 10.58 4.70 -5.74
N TYR A 36 9.42 5.30 -6.00
CA TYR A 36 8.29 4.60 -6.62
C TYR A 36 8.51 4.31 -8.11
N ALA A 37 9.15 5.23 -8.85
CA ALA A 37 9.51 5.00 -10.24
C ALA A 37 10.50 3.83 -10.38
N ALA A 38 11.48 3.72 -9.48
CA ALA A 38 12.51 2.67 -9.52
C ALA A 38 11.97 1.27 -9.15
N ARG A 39 11.01 1.19 -8.21
CA ARG A 39 10.53 -0.09 -7.66
C ARG A 39 9.46 -0.79 -8.51
N GLY A 40 8.75 -0.03 -9.35
CA GLY A 40 7.70 -0.54 -10.23
C GLY A 40 6.42 -1.01 -9.50
N ALA A 41 5.34 -1.24 -10.26
CA ALA A 41 3.99 -1.47 -9.72
C ALA A 41 3.72 -2.86 -9.10
N GLY A 42 4.66 -3.80 -9.24
CA GLY A 42 4.48 -5.19 -8.80
C GLY A 42 4.75 -5.45 -7.31
N ASN A 43 5.32 -4.47 -6.60
CA ASN A 43 5.67 -4.60 -5.19
C ASN A 43 4.78 -3.72 -4.30
N PHE A 44 4.66 -4.09 -3.02
CA PHE A 44 4.02 -3.29 -1.97
C PHE A 44 5.00 -3.04 -0.82
N SER A 45 4.66 -2.11 0.07
CA SER A 45 5.45 -1.82 1.27
C SER A 45 4.52 -1.47 2.42
N GLU A 46 4.71 -2.14 3.54
CA GLU A 46 4.06 -1.81 4.81
C GLU A 46 5.13 -1.34 5.79
N TRP A 47 4.88 -0.22 6.46
CA TRP A 47 5.87 0.39 7.36
C TRP A 47 5.81 -0.16 8.78
N TYR A 48 4.61 -0.41 9.30
CA TYR A 48 4.40 -0.73 10.71
C TYR A 48 3.68 -2.06 10.94
N ALA A 49 2.70 -2.41 10.09
CA ALA A 49 1.91 -3.63 10.21
C ALA A 49 1.25 -3.97 8.88
N ASP A 50 1.07 -5.27 8.63
CA ASP A 50 0.32 -5.79 7.49
C ASP A 50 -1.13 -6.14 7.91
N TRP A 51 -1.98 -6.46 6.93
CA TRP A 51 -3.42 -6.65 7.11
C TRP A 51 -3.83 -7.63 8.21
N PRO A 52 -3.19 -8.80 8.42
CA PRO A 52 -3.60 -9.72 9.49
C PRO A 52 -3.58 -9.10 10.89
N GLN A 53 -2.68 -8.15 11.13
CA GLN A 53 -2.55 -7.44 12.41
C GLN A 53 -3.57 -6.30 12.52
N LEU A 54 -3.91 -5.65 11.40
CA LEU A 54 -4.81 -4.50 11.38
C LEU A 54 -6.29 -4.87 11.24
N ARG A 55 -6.62 -5.99 10.61
CA ARG A 55 -7.99 -6.34 10.21
C ARG A 55 -8.98 -6.29 11.36
N THR A 56 -8.68 -7.00 12.45
CA THR A 56 -9.59 -7.07 13.61
C THR A 56 -9.76 -5.71 14.27
N LEU A 57 -8.66 -4.94 14.42
CA LEU A 57 -8.71 -3.62 15.02
C LEU A 57 -9.58 -2.68 14.17
N LEU A 58 -9.33 -2.61 12.87
CA LEU A 58 -10.09 -1.73 11.97
C LEU A 58 -11.55 -2.13 11.88
N ARG A 59 -11.88 -3.43 11.74
CA ARG A 59 -13.29 -3.87 11.72
C ARG A 59 -14.07 -3.46 12.97
N ASN A 60 -13.45 -3.59 14.14
CA ASN A 60 -14.10 -3.25 15.40
C ASN A 60 -14.39 -1.75 15.54
N HIS A 61 -13.65 -0.90 14.83
CA HIS A 61 -13.82 0.55 14.87
C HIS A 61 -14.63 1.12 13.69
N LEU A 62 -14.66 0.43 12.55
CA LEU A 62 -15.35 0.87 11.34
C LEU A 62 -16.76 0.29 11.18
N SER A 63 -17.10 -0.80 11.89
CA SER A 63 -18.41 -1.44 11.84
C SER A 63 -18.90 -1.80 13.25
N PHE A 64 -20.18 -1.52 13.53
CA PHE A 64 -20.81 -1.93 14.79
C PHE A 64 -22.19 -2.60 14.55
N PRO A 65 -22.42 -3.82 15.06
CA PRO A 65 -21.44 -4.71 15.71
C PRO A 65 -20.32 -5.13 14.73
N PRO A 66 -19.16 -5.63 15.19
CA PRO A 66 -18.05 -5.99 14.29
C PRO A 66 -18.37 -7.05 13.22
N SER A 67 -19.43 -7.84 13.44
CA SER A 67 -19.96 -8.82 12.50
C SER A 67 -20.93 -8.22 11.47
N ALA A 68 -21.34 -6.97 11.64
CA ALA A 68 -22.20 -6.29 10.69
C ALA A 68 -21.45 -5.97 9.38
N PRO A 69 -22.18 -5.88 8.26
CA PRO A 69 -21.63 -5.29 7.04
C PRO A 69 -21.18 -3.84 7.30
N PRO A 70 -20.20 -3.34 6.54
CA PRO A 70 -19.82 -1.93 6.57
C PRO A 70 -21.02 -1.00 6.32
N PRO A 71 -21.16 0.12 7.04
CA PRO A 71 -22.21 1.10 6.76
C PRO A 71 -22.07 1.66 5.34
N GLU A 72 -23.17 1.74 4.59
CA GLU A 72 -23.14 2.22 3.19
C GLU A 72 -22.61 3.66 3.07
N GLU A 73 -22.91 4.51 4.06
CA GLU A 73 -22.50 5.92 4.08
C GLU A 73 -21.06 6.13 4.57
N LEU A 74 -20.40 5.08 5.08
CA LEU A 74 -19.04 5.20 5.61
C LEU A 74 -18.07 5.56 4.48
N SER A 75 -17.40 6.69 4.63
CA SER A 75 -16.36 7.18 3.72
C SER A 75 -15.00 7.10 4.39
N ILE A 76 -14.04 6.41 3.76
CA ILE A 76 -12.68 6.24 4.31
C ILE A 76 -11.69 7.07 3.50
N LEU A 77 -10.86 7.85 4.19
CA LEU A 77 -9.68 8.50 3.63
C LEU A 77 -8.42 7.77 4.11
N VAL A 78 -7.57 7.36 3.19
CA VAL A 78 -6.25 6.78 3.47
C VAL A 78 -5.19 7.81 3.05
N PRO A 79 -4.67 8.62 3.99
CA PRO A 79 -3.64 9.62 3.72
C PRO A 79 -2.26 8.98 3.60
N ALA A 80 -1.39 9.59 2.79
CA ALA A 80 -0.04 9.08 2.50
C ALA A 80 -0.05 7.57 2.20
N CYS A 81 -0.95 7.17 1.29
CA CYS A 81 -1.27 5.76 1.09
C CYS A 81 -0.08 4.94 0.56
N GLY A 82 0.90 5.58 -0.09
CA GLY A 82 1.99 4.91 -0.76
C GLY A 82 1.50 3.77 -1.65
N ASN A 83 2.26 2.67 -1.66
CA ASN A 83 1.90 1.41 -2.32
C ASN A 83 1.47 0.33 -1.32
N SER A 84 0.92 0.73 -0.16
CA SER A 84 0.35 -0.19 0.82
C SER A 84 -0.84 -0.95 0.23
N ARG A 85 -1.05 -2.18 0.70
CA ARG A 85 -2.23 -2.99 0.33
C ARG A 85 -3.43 -2.75 1.24
N LEU A 86 -3.30 -1.90 2.25
CA LEU A 86 -4.35 -1.63 3.23
C LEU A 86 -5.71 -1.34 2.54
N SER A 87 -5.72 -0.48 1.53
CA SER A 87 -6.95 -0.10 0.83
C SER A 87 -7.53 -1.24 -0.02
N GLU A 88 -6.68 -2.09 -0.58
CA GLU A 88 -7.13 -3.31 -1.28
C GLU A 88 -7.85 -4.24 -0.32
N HIS A 89 -7.26 -4.45 0.85
CA HIS A 89 -7.80 -5.29 1.88
C HIS A 89 -9.10 -4.74 2.49
N LEU A 90 -9.16 -3.42 2.76
CA LEU A 90 -10.40 -2.77 3.19
C LEU A 90 -11.51 -2.94 2.15
N TYR A 91 -11.19 -2.74 0.86
CA TYR A 91 -12.15 -2.88 -0.22
C TYR A 91 -12.69 -4.31 -0.33
N ASP A 92 -11.78 -5.29 -0.27
CA ASP A 92 -12.11 -6.72 -0.33
C ASP A 92 -12.89 -7.19 0.92
N ASP A 93 -12.73 -6.50 2.05
CA ASP A 93 -13.47 -6.74 3.31
C ASP A 93 -14.81 -5.97 3.40
N GLY A 94 -15.19 -5.29 2.31
CA GLY A 94 -16.52 -4.70 2.10
C GLY A 94 -16.57 -3.16 2.16
N PHE A 95 -15.48 -2.49 2.54
CA PHE A 95 -15.43 -1.04 2.63
C PHE A 95 -15.20 -0.42 1.24
N ARG A 96 -16.27 -0.16 0.48
CA ARG A 96 -16.16 0.19 -0.94
C ARG A 96 -15.87 1.68 -1.23
N ASN A 97 -16.18 2.56 -0.29
CA ASN A 97 -16.07 4.01 -0.47
C ASN A 97 -14.75 4.56 0.11
N ILE A 98 -13.64 4.27 -0.58
CA ILE A 98 -12.28 4.62 -0.14
C ILE A 98 -11.67 5.68 -1.08
N THR A 99 -11.15 6.75 -0.48
CA THR A 99 -10.28 7.73 -1.15
C THR A 99 -8.85 7.55 -0.64
N ASN A 100 -7.92 7.32 -1.57
CA ASN A 100 -6.50 7.19 -1.29
C ASN A 100 -5.79 8.45 -1.79
N VAL A 101 -4.95 9.02 -0.94
CA VAL A 101 -4.17 10.22 -1.30
C VAL A 101 -2.71 10.06 -0.94
N ASP A 102 -1.86 10.62 -1.78
CA ASP A 102 -0.42 10.69 -1.59
C ASP A 102 0.11 11.87 -2.41
N PHE A 103 1.14 12.55 -1.92
CA PHE A 103 1.77 13.63 -2.67
C PHE A 103 2.58 13.13 -3.87
N SER A 104 2.95 11.84 -3.93
CA SER A 104 3.70 11.25 -5.02
C SER A 104 2.77 10.91 -6.19
N ARG A 105 3.05 11.48 -7.36
CA ARG A 105 2.29 11.18 -8.58
C ARG A 105 2.55 9.75 -9.06
N GLU A 106 3.79 9.29 -8.90
CA GLU A 106 4.23 7.97 -9.35
C GLU A 106 3.44 6.87 -8.64
N VAL A 107 3.32 6.95 -7.31
CA VAL A 107 2.60 5.92 -6.56
C VAL A 107 1.10 5.93 -6.80
N ILE A 108 0.49 7.11 -6.88
CA ILE A 108 -0.95 7.24 -7.18
C ILE A 108 -1.27 6.66 -8.56
N SER A 109 -0.45 6.95 -9.55
CA SER A 109 -0.64 6.43 -10.91
C SER A 109 -0.48 4.92 -10.96
N ALA A 110 0.51 4.36 -10.25
CA ALA A 110 0.74 2.93 -10.16
C ALA A 110 -0.42 2.21 -9.46
N MET A 111 -0.86 2.71 -8.31
CA MET A 111 -1.92 2.11 -7.51
C MET A 111 -3.30 2.20 -8.18
N MET A 112 -3.59 3.32 -8.87
CA MET A 112 -4.79 3.43 -9.70
C MET A 112 -4.81 2.36 -10.80
N LYS A 113 -3.73 2.22 -11.58
CA LYS A 113 -3.65 1.21 -12.65
C LYS A 113 -3.80 -0.22 -12.12
N ARG A 114 -3.16 -0.52 -10.99
CA ARG A 114 -3.22 -1.82 -10.31
C ARG A 114 -4.66 -2.18 -9.89
N ASN A 115 -5.44 -1.21 -9.44
CA ASN A 115 -6.74 -1.46 -8.83
C ASN A 115 -7.96 -1.13 -9.72
N LEU A 116 -7.78 -0.47 -10.86
CA LEU A 116 -8.87 0.01 -11.72
C LEU A 116 -9.85 -1.11 -12.15
N ARG A 117 -9.35 -2.34 -12.39
CA ARG A 117 -10.19 -3.45 -12.86
C ARG A 117 -10.86 -4.21 -11.72
N GLU A 118 -10.10 -4.58 -10.69
CA GLU A 118 -10.59 -5.42 -9.60
C GLU A 118 -11.39 -4.62 -8.55
N ARG A 119 -11.03 -3.34 -8.36
CA ARG A 119 -11.55 -2.49 -7.29
C ARG A 119 -11.92 -1.09 -7.81
N PRO A 120 -12.83 -1.00 -8.80
CA PRO A 120 -13.13 0.23 -9.54
C PRO A 120 -13.76 1.34 -8.67
N GLY A 121 -14.28 1.01 -7.49
CA GLY A 121 -14.88 1.99 -6.57
C GLY A 121 -13.84 2.83 -5.80
N MET A 122 -12.58 2.42 -5.76
CA MET A 122 -11.54 3.19 -5.07
C MET A 122 -11.14 4.44 -5.85
N ARG A 123 -11.00 5.55 -5.14
CA ARG A 123 -10.47 6.81 -5.69
C ARG A 123 -9.01 6.96 -5.32
N TRP A 124 -8.21 7.47 -6.24
CA TRP A 124 -6.78 7.72 -6.08
C TRP A 124 -6.49 9.16 -6.52
N ARG A 125 -5.92 9.99 -5.64
CA ARG A 125 -5.65 11.40 -5.93
C ARG A 125 -4.25 11.80 -5.49
N VAL A 126 -3.55 12.54 -6.35
CA VAL A 126 -2.32 13.22 -5.96
C VAL A 126 -2.71 14.43 -5.13
N MET A 127 -2.30 14.49 -3.88
CA MET A 127 -2.68 15.55 -2.94
C MET A 127 -1.67 15.68 -1.80
N ASP A 128 -1.41 16.90 -1.37
CA ASP A 128 -0.68 17.18 -0.13
C ASP A 128 -1.66 17.06 1.04
N ILE A 129 -1.38 16.17 1.99
CA ILE A 129 -2.26 15.94 3.15
C ILE A 129 -2.29 17.12 4.14
N THR A 130 -1.34 18.05 4.02
CA THR A 130 -1.27 19.29 4.83
C THR A 130 -2.04 20.46 4.19
N ASP A 131 -2.45 20.32 2.93
CA ASP A 131 -3.26 21.31 2.18
C ASP A 131 -4.33 20.58 1.34
N MET A 132 -5.31 20.00 2.03
CA MET A 132 -6.47 19.34 1.43
C MET A 132 -7.65 20.32 1.38
N GLN A 133 -8.13 20.64 0.17
CA GLN A 133 -9.30 21.47 -0.08
C GLN A 133 -10.52 20.62 -0.46
#